data_AF-A0A1J3HZI9-F1
#
_entry.id   AF-A0A1J3HZI9-F1
#
_cell.length_a   1.000
_cell.length_b   1.000
_cell.length_c   1.000
_cell.angle_alpha   90.00
_cell.angle_beta   90.00
_cell.angle_gamma   90.00
#
_symmetry.space_group_name_H-M   'P 1'
#
loop_
_entity.id
_entity.type
_entity.pdbx_description
1 polymer ?
#
loop_
_entity_poly.entity_id
_entity_poly.type
_entity_poly.pdbx_seq_one_letter_code
_entity_poly.pdbx_strand_id
1 'polypeptide(L)'
;GETAIHIFLDLENSIKSDSSKTPVPGGAVHPLTRYTMNYLKYSCEYKDTLEQVFKSHSKMEQEEDDEPPAKSGDSAFASQLMRIMELLDGNLEAKSKQYKDIPLSCIFMMNNGRYIVQKIKGSAEIHEVMGDTWCRRRSSELRNYHKNYQRETWGKLLGFLGHEGLMHNGKIVKPNLKERFKSFNATFDEIHKTQTTWVVNDEQLQSELRVSITAVMIPAYRAFMARFGQYLDPGRQTEKYVKYQPEDIEDLIDQLFDGNTSSASAATAKRRT
;
A
#
# COMPACT_ATOMS: atom_id res chain seq x y z
N GLY A 1 36.30 2.33 13.24
CA GLY A 1 35.37 1.29 13.71
C GLY A 1 34.24 1.94 14.48
N GLU A 2 34.52 2.44 15.68
CA GLU A 2 33.55 3.05 16.60
C GLU A 2 32.64 4.11 15.97
N THR A 3 33.18 5.03 15.17
CA THR A 3 32.36 6.04 14.47
C THR A 3 31.29 5.40 13.58
N ALA A 4 31.62 4.31 12.87
CA ALA A 4 30.63 3.62 12.03
C ALA A 4 29.52 2.99 12.89
N ILE A 5 29.86 2.38 14.02
CA ILE A 5 28.87 1.86 14.98
C ILE A 5 27.93 2.99 15.45
N HIS A 6 28.49 4.12 15.87
CA HIS A 6 27.68 5.27 16.31
C HIS A 6 26.74 5.79 15.24
N ILE A 7 27.16 5.85 13.97
CA ILE A 7 26.27 6.30 12.89
C ILE A 7 25.08 5.34 12.73
N PHE A 8 25.27 4.03 12.87
CA PHE A 8 24.18 3.06 12.82
C PHE A 8 23.25 3.19 14.03
N LEU A 9 23.79 3.40 15.23
CA LEU A 9 23.02 3.67 16.44
C LEU A 9 22.19 4.97 16.31
N ASP A 10 22.77 6.02 15.73
CA ASP A 10 22.08 7.28 15.45
C ASP A 10 20.94 7.09 14.45
N LEU A 11 21.15 6.26 13.42
CA LEU A 11 20.09 5.89 12.48
C LEU A 11 18.96 5.14 13.19
N GLU A 12 19.26 4.15 14.04
CA GLU A 12 18.24 3.46 14.82
C GLU A 12 17.45 4.43 15.70
N ASN A 13 18.14 5.32 16.40
CA ASN A 13 17.53 6.32 17.27
C ASN A 13 16.67 7.32 16.48
N SER A 14 17.11 7.70 15.29
CA SER A 14 16.33 8.53 14.37
C SER A 14 15.03 7.85 13.94
N ILE A 15 15.09 6.55 13.59
CA ILE A 15 13.88 5.77 13.24
C ILE A 15 12.93 5.64 14.44
N LYS A 16 13.47 5.35 15.63
CA LYS A 16 12.68 5.22 16.87
C LYS A 16 12.03 6.54 17.29
N SER A 17 12.72 7.66 17.09
CA SER A 17 12.24 9.00 17.48
C SER A 17 11.28 9.63 16.48
N ASP A 18 11.16 9.10 15.26
CA ASP A 18 10.20 9.58 14.26
C ASP A 18 8.75 9.24 14.65
N SER A 19 8.22 10.09 15.54
CA SER A 19 6.91 9.98 16.18
C SER A 19 5.86 10.89 15.54
N SER A 20 6.12 11.40 14.33
CA SER A 20 5.16 12.26 13.63
C SER A 20 3.77 11.61 13.60
N LYS A 21 2.77 12.38 14.07
CA LYS A 21 1.36 11.98 14.13
C LYS A 21 0.58 12.35 12.87
N THR A 22 1.26 12.90 11.87
CA THR A 22 0.64 13.32 10.61
C THR A 22 0.85 12.24 9.57
N PRO A 23 -0.23 11.57 9.11
CA PRO A 23 -0.14 10.60 8.03
C PRO A 23 0.35 11.25 6.74
N VAL A 24 1.05 10.48 5.91
CA VAL A 24 1.51 10.96 4.60
C VAL A 24 0.29 11.17 3.70
N PRO A 25 0.09 12.37 3.13
CA PRO A 25 -1.03 12.62 2.24
C PRO A 25 -1.08 11.61 1.09
N GLY A 26 -2.28 11.09 0.81
CA GLY A 26 -2.51 10.12 -0.27
C GLY A 26 -1.85 8.75 -0.07
N GLY A 27 -1.24 8.47 1.08
CA GLY A 27 -0.61 7.18 1.36
C GLY A 27 0.72 6.95 0.64
N ALA A 28 1.38 8.00 0.16
CA ALA A 28 2.65 7.88 -0.57
C ALA A 28 3.79 7.25 0.27
N VAL A 29 4.89 6.90 -0.39
CA VAL A 29 6.11 6.41 0.30
C VAL A 29 6.60 7.42 1.33
N HIS A 30 6.82 6.97 2.57
CA HIS A 30 7.29 7.81 3.66
C HIS A 30 8.74 8.28 3.42
N PRO A 31 9.10 9.55 3.71
CA PRO A 31 10.47 10.02 3.55
C PRO A 31 11.50 9.20 4.34
N LEU A 32 11.17 8.77 5.56
CA LEU A 32 12.01 7.87 6.36
C LEU A 32 12.36 6.58 5.62
N THR A 33 11.38 5.94 4.97
CA THR A 33 11.63 4.76 4.13
C THR A 33 12.66 5.03 3.06
N ARG A 34 12.56 6.17 2.36
CA ARG A 34 13.53 6.54 1.32
C ARG A 34 14.92 6.76 1.89
N TYR A 35 14.99 7.49 2.99
CA TYR A 35 16.23 7.80 3.69
C TYR A 35 16.93 6.53 4.16
N THR A 36 16.23 5.68 4.93
CA THR A 36 16.76 4.43 5.47
C THR A 36 17.21 3.50 4.35
N MET A 37 16.39 3.30 3.30
CA MET A 37 16.79 2.40 2.20
C MET A 37 17.98 2.92 1.40
N ASN A 38 18.12 4.24 1.21
CA ASN A 38 19.30 4.79 0.56
C ASN A 38 20.54 4.62 1.45
N TYR A 39 20.41 4.84 2.75
CA TYR A 39 21.50 4.63 3.70
C TYR A 39 21.96 3.17 3.71
N LEU A 40 21.03 2.22 3.79
CA LEU A 40 21.33 0.79 3.78
C LEU A 40 21.96 0.35 2.46
N LYS A 41 21.48 0.87 1.33
CA LYS A 41 22.11 0.62 0.02
C LYS A 41 23.60 0.98 0.04
N TYR A 42 23.95 2.20 0.45
CA TYR A 42 25.35 2.63 0.49
C TYR A 42 26.17 1.86 1.53
N SER A 43 25.56 1.52 2.68
CA SER A 43 26.21 0.71 3.69
C SER A 43 26.61 -0.67 3.15
N CYS A 44 25.73 -1.32 2.38
CA CYS A 44 26.01 -2.63 1.79
C CYS A 44 27.16 -2.62 0.78
N GLU A 45 27.51 -1.48 0.16
CA GLU A 45 28.71 -1.35 -0.70
C GLU A 45 30.01 -1.59 0.09
N TYR A 46 29.98 -1.40 1.42
CA TYR A 46 31.12 -1.63 2.33
C TYR A 46 30.91 -2.85 3.23
N LYS A 47 30.09 -3.82 2.82
CA LYS A 47 29.67 -4.96 3.66
C LYS A 47 30.83 -5.69 4.33
N ASP A 48 31.95 -5.94 3.63
CA ASP A 48 33.07 -6.72 4.16
C ASP A 48 33.81 -5.96 5.27
N THR A 49 33.98 -4.64 5.08
CA THR A 49 34.58 -3.77 6.09
C THR A 49 33.66 -3.61 7.29
N LEU A 50 32.37 -3.38 7.06
CA LEU A 50 31.39 -3.25 8.13
C LEU A 50 31.24 -4.55 8.91
N GLU A 51 31.29 -5.71 8.24
CA GLU A 51 31.28 -7.01 8.89
C GLU A 51 32.44 -7.17 9.88
N GLN A 52 33.65 -6.73 9.53
CA GLN A 52 34.78 -6.73 10.46
C GLN A 52 34.57 -5.77 11.63
N VAL A 53 34.06 -4.56 11.35
CA VAL A 53 33.79 -3.54 12.38
C VAL A 53 32.76 -4.04 13.40
N PHE A 54 31.63 -4.60 12.94
CA PHE A 54 30.59 -5.13 13.82
C PHE A 54 31.08 -6.38 14.57
N LYS A 55 31.84 -7.28 13.94
CA LYS A 55 32.45 -8.42 14.65
C LYS A 55 33.41 -7.99 15.75
N SER A 56 34.24 -6.98 15.51
CA SER A 56 35.16 -6.45 16.52
C SER A 56 34.39 -5.81 17.69
N HIS A 57 33.33 -5.05 17.40
CA HIS A 57 32.53 -4.40 18.43
C HIS A 57 31.80 -5.40 19.31
N SER A 58 31.14 -6.42 18.73
CA SER A 58 30.44 -7.45 19.52
C SER A 58 31.37 -8.27 20.41
N LYS A 59 32.63 -8.46 20.02
CA LYS A 59 33.63 -9.13 20.89
C LYS A 59 34.01 -8.27 22.08
N MET A 60 34.15 -6.96 21.89
CA MET A 60 34.45 -6.02 22.98
C MET A 60 33.29 -5.96 23.99
N GLU A 61 32.04 -5.92 23.52
CA GLU A 61 30.87 -5.97 24.41
C GLU A 61 30.77 -7.30 25.19
N GLN A 62 31.08 -8.44 24.55
CA GLN A 62 31.08 -9.76 25.21
C GLN A 62 32.19 -9.92 26.27
N GLU A 63 33.34 -9.27 26.08
CA GLU A 63 34.42 -9.27 27.07
C GLU A 63 34.06 -8.43 28.32
N GLU A 64 33.09 -7.52 28.21
CA GLU A 64 32.62 -6.68 29.32
C GLU A 64 31.43 -7.30 30.09
N ASP A 65 30.55 -8.07 29.43
CA ASP A 65 29.29 -8.56 30.00
C ASP A 65 29.26 -10.07 30.37
N ASP A 66 30.39 -10.80 30.28
CA ASP A 66 30.52 -12.24 30.63
C ASP A 66 29.46 -13.14 29.93
N GLU A 67 28.95 -12.71 28.77
CA GLU A 67 27.90 -13.40 28.01
C GLU A 67 28.47 -14.54 27.13
N PRO A 68 27.70 -15.63 26.93
CA PRO A 68 28.12 -16.73 26.07
C PRO A 68 28.29 -16.27 24.61
N PRO A 69 29.29 -16.81 23.88
CA PRO A 69 29.60 -16.35 22.53
C PRO A 69 28.40 -16.52 21.60
N ALA A 70 28.08 -15.45 20.87
CA ALA A 70 27.09 -15.48 19.80
C ALA A 70 27.40 -16.62 18.80
N LYS A 71 26.36 -17.31 18.32
CA LYS A 71 26.47 -18.45 17.40
C LYS A 71 27.38 -18.10 16.23
N SER A 72 28.44 -18.90 16.05
CA SER A 72 29.61 -18.66 15.19
C SER A 72 29.36 -18.75 13.68
N GLY A 73 28.16 -18.41 13.19
CA GLY A 73 27.80 -18.50 11.77
C GLY A 73 27.03 -17.33 11.19
N ASP A 74 26.44 -16.45 12.01
CA ASP A 74 25.63 -15.33 11.52
C ASP A 74 26.49 -14.07 11.31
N SER A 75 26.28 -13.39 10.18
CA SER A 75 26.96 -12.13 9.86
C SER A 75 26.50 -11.03 10.84
N ALA A 76 27.46 -10.41 11.53
CA ALA A 76 27.18 -9.36 12.52
C ALA A 76 26.58 -8.11 11.84
N PHE A 77 27.07 -7.77 10.65
CA PHE A 77 26.51 -6.69 9.84
C PHE A 77 25.10 -7.03 9.33
N ALA A 78 24.85 -8.27 8.90
CA ALA A 78 23.52 -8.70 8.49
C ALA A 78 22.49 -8.58 9.62
N SER A 79 22.86 -8.99 10.83
CA SER A 79 22.02 -8.84 12.03
C SER A 79 21.69 -7.37 12.32
N GLN A 80 22.68 -6.48 12.22
CA GLN A 80 22.46 -5.05 12.39
C GLN A 80 21.53 -4.47 11.31
N LEU A 81 21.70 -4.89 10.06
CA LEU A 81 20.86 -4.43 8.95
C LEU A 81 19.40 -4.89 9.11
N MET A 82 19.21 -6.15 9.53
CA MET A 82 17.90 -6.71 9.84
C MET A 82 17.21 -5.94 10.99
N ARG A 83 17.96 -5.58 12.04
CA ARG A 83 17.44 -4.75 13.14
C ARG A 83 16.93 -3.39 12.66
N ILE A 84 17.68 -2.71 11.79
CA ILE A 84 17.23 -1.42 11.21
C ILE A 84 15.95 -1.61 10.38
N MET A 85 15.86 -2.69 9.61
CA MET A 85 14.66 -3.01 8.82
C MET A 85 13.45 -3.28 9.70
N GLU A 86 13.61 -4.00 10.81
CA GLU A 86 12.55 -4.24 11.80
C GLU A 86 12.08 -2.95 12.48
N LEU A 87 13.01 -2.05 12.82
CA LEU A 87 12.67 -0.73 13.36
C LEU A 87 11.88 0.11 12.35
N LEU A 88 12.29 0.10 11.08
CA LEU A 88 11.57 0.78 10.01
C LEU A 88 10.16 0.20 9.84
N ASP A 89 10.03 -1.13 9.83
CA ASP A 89 8.73 -1.80 9.72
C ASP A 89 7.81 -1.43 10.88
N GLY A 90 8.29 -1.52 12.12
CA GLY A 90 7.51 -1.13 13.31
C GLY A 90 7.09 0.34 13.28
N ASN A 91 7.97 1.23 12.81
CA ASN A 91 7.64 2.64 12.62
C ASN A 91 6.54 2.84 11.57
N LEU A 92 6.65 2.18 10.41
CA LEU A 92 5.64 2.24 9.35
C LEU A 92 4.29 1.69 9.81
N GLU A 93 4.27 0.60 10.58
CA GLU A 93 3.06 0.06 11.19
C GLU A 93 2.43 1.03 12.19
N ALA A 94 3.24 1.71 13.01
CA ALA A 94 2.73 2.70 13.94
C ALA A 94 2.09 3.90 13.19
N LYS A 95 2.69 4.32 12.08
CA LYS A 95 2.14 5.39 11.23
C LYS A 95 0.91 4.96 10.44
N SER A 96 0.86 3.72 9.98
CA SER A 96 -0.30 3.20 9.23
C SER A 96 -1.57 3.19 10.08
N LYS A 97 -1.44 3.04 11.41
CA LYS A 97 -2.54 3.13 12.38
C LYS A 97 -3.08 4.56 12.59
N GLN A 98 -2.42 5.58 12.07
CA GLN A 98 -2.86 6.98 12.19
C GLN A 98 -3.84 7.39 11.08
N TYR A 99 -3.93 6.61 10.00
CA TYR A 99 -4.96 6.84 8.97
C TYR A 99 -6.34 6.48 9.53
N LYS A 100 -7.31 7.36 9.30
CA LYS A 100 -8.71 7.09 9.65
C LYS A 100 -9.31 5.98 8.78
N ASP A 101 -8.92 5.98 7.50
CA ASP A 101 -9.39 5.02 6.52
C ASP A 101 -8.46 3.82 6.46
N ILE A 102 -8.98 2.66 6.88
CA ILE A 102 -8.26 1.36 6.78
C ILE A 102 -7.78 1.09 5.34
N PRO A 103 -8.56 1.35 4.27
CA PRO A 103 -8.06 1.12 2.92
C PRO A 103 -6.86 2.01 2.56
N LEU A 104 -6.83 3.27 3.02
CA LEU A 104 -5.68 4.16 2.78
C LEU A 104 -4.45 3.71 3.56
N SER A 105 -4.63 3.18 4.77
CA SER A 105 -3.56 2.52 5.53
C SER A 105 -2.94 1.35 4.75
N CYS A 106 -3.78 0.54 4.08
CA CYS A 106 -3.30 -0.55 3.23
C CYS A 106 -2.50 -0.02 2.02
N ILE A 107 -2.96 1.05 1.34
CA ILE A 107 -2.22 1.70 0.25
C ILE A 107 -0.85 2.19 0.74
N PHE A 108 -0.81 2.84 1.90
CA PHE A 108 0.44 3.29 2.51
C PHE A 108 1.43 2.14 2.76
N MET A 109 0.97 1.04 3.35
CA MET A 109 1.82 -0.13 3.58
C MET A 109 2.28 -0.75 2.27
N MET A 110 1.43 -0.78 1.23
CA MET A 110 1.81 -1.29 -0.08
C MET A 110 2.87 -0.44 -0.77
N ASN A 111 2.72 0.89 -0.77
CA ASN A 111 3.70 1.81 -1.36
C ASN A 111 5.08 1.65 -0.71
N ASN A 112 5.14 1.67 0.62
CA ASN A 112 6.40 1.56 1.34
C ASN A 112 7.03 0.17 1.16
N GLY A 113 6.24 -0.90 1.31
CA GLY A 113 6.76 -2.26 1.14
C GLY A 113 7.22 -2.55 -0.29
N ARG A 114 6.51 -2.06 -1.32
CA ARG A 114 6.90 -2.20 -2.73
C ARG A 114 8.22 -1.46 -2.99
N TYR A 115 8.34 -0.22 -2.51
CA TYR A 115 9.57 0.57 -2.62
C TYR A 115 10.76 -0.14 -1.98
N ILE A 116 10.59 -0.67 -0.76
CA ILE A 116 11.65 -1.42 -0.06
C ILE A 116 12.07 -2.65 -0.86
N VAL A 117 11.13 -3.47 -1.33
CA VAL A 117 11.42 -4.67 -2.12
C VAL A 117 12.16 -4.32 -3.42
N GLN A 118 11.75 -3.24 -4.10
CA GLN A 118 12.44 -2.77 -5.32
C GLN A 118 13.87 -2.31 -5.03
N LYS A 119 14.08 -1.58 -3.93
CA LYS A 119 15.42 -1.16 -3.51
C LYS A 119 16.31 -2.35 -3.17
N ILE A 120 15.75 -3.36 -2.52
CA ILE A 120 16.50 -4.58 -2.18
C ILE A 120 16.86 -5.33 -3.46
N LYS A 121 15.89 -5.63 -4.32
CA LYS A 121 16.14 -6.36 -5.57
C LYS A 121 16.99 -5.60 -6.58
N GLY A 122 17.03 -4.27 -6.48
CA GLY A 122 17.82 -3.39 -7.34
C GLY A 122 19.29 -3.23 -6.93
N SER A 123 19.72 -3.80 -5.81
CA SER A 123 21.14 -3.81 -5.39
C SER A 123 21.52 -5.23 -4.98
N ALA A 124 22.57 -5.77 -5.62
CA ALA A 124 23.02 -7.13 -5.36
C ALA A 124 23.52 -7.27 -3.92
N GLU A 125 24.16 -6.24 -3.39
CA GLU A 125 24.79 -6.20 -2.08
C GLU A 125 23.76 -6.29 -0.95
N ILE A 126 22.69 -5.49 -1.01
CA ILE A 126 21.61 -5.58 -0.01
C ILE A 126 20.77 -6.85 -0.21
N HIS A 127 20.58 -7.31 -1.46
CA HIS A 127 19.84 -8.53 -1.74
C HIS A 127 20.55 -9.76 -1.17
N GLU A 128 21.88 -9.81 -1.23
CA GLU A 128 22.69 -10.88 -0.66
C GLU A 128 22.53 -10.96 0.86
N VAL A 129 22.47 -9.81 1.54
CA VAL A 129 22.28 -9.74 3.00
C VAL A 129 20.84 -10.11 3.41
N MET A 130 19.84 -9.59 2.70
CA MET A 130 18.42 -9.77 3.06
C MET A 130 17.87 -11.14 2.63
N GLY A 131 18.32 -11.64 1.48
CA GLY A 131 17.92 -12.90 0.90
C GLY A 131 16.49 -12.97 0.34
N ASP A 132 16.25 -14.04 -0.42
CA ASP A 132 14.96 -14.31 -1.05
C ASP A 132 13.82 -14.54 -0.04
N THR A 133 14.13 -15.15 1.10
CA THR A 133 13.15 -15.47 2.14
C THR A 133 12.47 -14.21 2.66
N TRP A 134 13.25 -13.16 2.94
CA TRP A 134 12.72 -11.87 3.36
C TRP A 134 11.84 -11.25 2.26
N CYS A 135 12.32 -11.25 1.01
CA CYS A 135 11.57 -10.71 -0.13
C CYS A 135 10.23 -11.44 -0.35
N ARG A 136 10.20 -12.77 -0.20
CA ARG A 136 8.98 -13.58 -0.30
C ARG A 136 8.00 -13.31 0.84
N ARG A 137 8.50 -13.15 2.07
CA ARG A 137 7.67 -12.75 3.23
C ARG A 137 7.02 -11.39 3.00
N ARG A 138 7.82 -10.37 2.65
CA ARG A 138 7.31 -9.02 2.36
C ARG A 138 6.33 -9.02 1.20
N SER A 139 6.61 -9.75 0.13
CA SER A 139 5.67 -9.89 -0.99
C SER A 139 4.33 -10.53 -0.57
N SER A 140 4.35 -11.41 0.43
CA SER A 140 3.13 -12.02 0.97
C SER A 140 2.31 -11.06 1.82
N GLU A 141 2.98 -10.24 2.63
CA GLU A 141 2.36 -9.14 3.38
C GLU A 141 1.70 -8.13 2.42
N LEU A 142 2.39 -7.75 1.33
CA LEU A 142 1.84 -6.86 0.30
C LEU A 142 0.55 -7.40 -0.33
N ARG A 143 0.50 -8.71 -0.65
CA ARG A 143 -0.74 -9.35 -1.14
C ARG A 143 -1.86 -9.31 -0.11
N ASN A 144 -1.55 -9.40 1.18
CA ASN A 144 -2.56 -9.30 2.24
C ASN A 144 -3.11 -7.87 2.35
N TYR A 145 -2.27 -6.84 2.26
CA TYR A 145 -2.74 -5.45 2.21
C TYR A 145 -3.61 -5.18 0.99
N HIS A 146 -3.25 -5.72 -0.18
CA HIS A 146 -4.06 -5.63 -1.39
C HIS A 146 -5.45 -6.25 -1.18
N LYS A 147 -5.53 -7.49 -0.69
CA LYS A 147 -6.79 -8.16 -0.38
C LYS A 147 -7.63 -7.40 0.65
N ASN A 148 -7.00 -6.85 1.68
CA ASN A 148 -7.68 -6.07 2.70
C ASN A 148 -8.25 -4.77 2.09
N TYR A 149 -7.45 -4.01 1.34
CA TYR A 149 -7.92 -2.83 0.62
C TYR A 149 -9.14 -3.15 -0.26
N GLN A 150 -9.08 -4.24 -1.02
CA GLN A 150 -10.18 -4.66 -1.89
C GLN A 150 -11.45 -4.97 -1.10
N ARG A 151 -11.34 -5.76 -0.03
CA ARG A 151 -12.47 -6.13 0.80
C ARG A 151 -13.12 -4.92 1.48
N GLU A 152 -12.31 -4.06 2.10
CA GLU A 152 -12.80 -2.91 2.87
C GLU A 152 -13.40 -1.83 1.96
N THR A 153 -12.89 -1.64 0.75
CA THR A 153 -13.42 -0.64 -0.21
C THR A 153 -14.55 -1.22 -1.06
N TRP A 154 -14.22 -2.27 -1.83
CA TRP A 154 -15.06 -2.75 -2.93
C TRP A 154 -16.04 -3.81 -2.48
N GLY A 155 -15.79 -4.49 -1.36
CA GLY A 155 -16.72 -5.45 -0.77
C GLY A 155 -18.08 -4.83 -0.45
N LYS A 156 -18.10 -3.59 0.08
CA LYS A 156 -19.35 -2.85 0.32
C LYS A 156 -20.11 -2.59 -0.97
N LEU A 157 -19.40 -2.20 -2.03
CA LEU A 157 -19.99 -1.88 -3.32
C LEU A 157 -20.57 -3.14 -4.00
N LEU A 158 -19.83 -4.25 -3.96
CA LEU A 158 -20.30 -5.57 -4.38
C LEU A 158 -21.54 -6.02 -3.60
N GLY A 159 -21.65 -5.65 -2.32
CA GLY A 159 -22.82 -5.91 -1.49
C GLY A 159 -24.11 -5.29 -2.03
N PHE A 160 -24.04 -4.18 -2.78
CA PHE A 160 -25.21 -3.59 -3.46
C PHE A 160 -25.64 -4.37 -4.70
N LEU A 161 -24.75 -5.17 -5.28
CA LEU A 161 -24.99 -5.99 -6.48
C LEU A 161 -25.50 -7.40 -6.15
N GLY A 162 -25.96 -7.61 -4.92
CA GLY A 162 -26.57 -8.86 -4.45
C GLY A 162 -28.07 -8.94 -4.72
N HIS A 163 -28.63 -10.15 -4.50
CA HIS A 163 -30.04 -10.45 -4.74
C HIS A 163 -30.91 -10.32 -3.48
N GLU A 164 -30.27 -10.27 -2.32
CA GLU A 164 -30.92 -10.29 -1.02
C GLU A 164 -31.80 -9.06 -0.80
N GLY A 165 -33.05 -9.30 -0.39
CA GLY A 165 -34.03 -8.25 -0.14
C GLY A 165 -34.65 -7.61 -1.39
N LEU A 166 -34.30 -8.07 -2.60
CA LEU A 166 -34.88 -7.57 -3.85
C LEU A 166 -36.15 -8.32 -4.27
N MET A 167 -36.39 -9.50 -3.72
CA MET A 167 -37.54 -10.35 -4.06
C MET A 167 -38.46 -10.55 -2.86
N HIS A 168 -39.76 -10.42 -3.08
CA HIS A 168 -40.81 -10.79 -2.13
C HIS A 168 -41.86 -11.61 -2.87
N ASN A 169 -42.15 -12.83 -2.40
CA ASN A 169 -43.07 -13.79 -3.04
C ASN A 169 -42.81 -13.99 -4.55
N GLY A 170 -41.54 -14.13 -4.94
CA GLY A 170 -41.14 -14.33 -6.34
C GLY A 170 -41.21 -13.07 -7.23
N LYS A 171 -41.64 -11.92 -6.70
CA LYS A 171 -41.75 -10.66 -7.42
C LYS A 171 -40.66 -9.68 -6.98
N ILE A 172 -40.20 -8.86 -7.92
CA ILE A 172 -39.23 -7.80 -7.64
C ILE A 172 -39.88 -6.67 -6.87
N VAL A 173 -39.26 -6.27 -5.77
CA VAL A 173 -39.61 -5.09 -5.00
C VAL A 173 -38.92 -3.89 -5.64
N LYS A 174 -39.58 -3.26 -6.63
CA LYS A 174 -39.04 -2.12 -7.41
C LYS A 174 -38.43 -1.00 -6.53
N PRO A 175 -39.04 -0.59 -5.40
CA PRO A 175 -38.44 0.42 -4.52
C PRO A 175 -37.06 0.01 -3.99
N ASN A 176 -36.89 -1.24 -3.55
CA ASN A 176 -35.62 -1.75 -3.03
C ASN A 176 -34.56 -1.79 -4.14
N LEU A 177 -34.95 -2.18 -5.36
CA LEU A 177 -34.05 -2.18 -6.52
C LEU A 177 -33.54 -0.76 -6.84
N LYS A 178 -34.44 0.23 -6.87
CA LYS A 178 -34.09 1.64 -7.09
C LYS A 178 -33.14 2.16 -6.00
N GLU A 179 -33.37 1.78 -4.74
CA GLU A 179 -32.51 2.18 -3.62
C GLU A 179 -31.11 1.53 -3.70
N ARG A 180 -31.00 0.28 -4.17
CA ARG A 180 -29.70 -0.37 -4.41
C ARG A 180 -28.87 0.39 -5.44
N PHE A 181 -29.46 0.74 -6.58
CA PHE A 181 -28.78 1.55 -7.60
C PHE A 181 -28.34 2.91 -7.07
N LYS A 182 -29.21 3.60 -6.32
CA LYS A 182 -28.88 4.88 -5.70
C LYS A 182 -27.72 4.76 -4.70
N SER A 183 -27.76 3.74 -3.84
CA SER A 183 -26.72 3.46 -2.85
C SER A 183 -25.39 3.09 -3.51
N PHE A 184 -25.44 2.28 -4.58
CA PHE A 184 -24.29 1.95 -5.40
C PHE A 184 -23.66 3.23 -5.99
N ASN A 185 -24.45 4.05 -6.68
CA ASN A 185 -23.96 5.27 -7.32
C ASN A 185 -23.31 6.21 -6.29
N ALA A 186 -23.98 6.47 -5.17
CA ALA A 186 -23.45 7.34 -4.12
C ALA A 186 -22.15 6.82 -3.52
N THR A 187 -22.07 5.51 -3.25
CA THR A 187 -20.86 4.90 -2.69
C THR A 187 -19.71 4.87 -3.70
N PHE A 188 -20.00 4.57 -4.97
CA PHE A 188 -18.99 4.57 -6.02
C PHE A 188 -18.45 5.99 -6.28
N ASP A 189 -19.33 7.00 -6.31
CA ASP A 189 -18.94 8.42 -6.43
C ASP A 189 -18.00 8.83 -5.29
N GLU A 190 -18.30 8.42 -4.06
CA GLU A 190 -17.47 8.70 -2.88
C GLU A 190 -16.11 8.01 -2.97
N ILE A 191 -16.08 6.72 -3.36
CA ILE A 191 -14.85 5.96 -3.57
C ILE A 191 -14.00 6.64 -4.65
N HIS A 192 -14.57 6.92 -5.82
CA HIS A 192 -13.84 7.53 -6.94
C HIS A 192 -13.28 8.90 -6.55
N LYS A 193 -14.12 9.78 -6.00
CA LYS A 193 -13.71 11.11 -5.53
C LYS A 193 -12.58 11.03 -4.51
N THR A 194 -12.63 10.06 -3.60
CA THR A 194 -11.62 9.94 -2.53
C THR A 194 -10.34 9.33 -3.05
N GLN A 195 -10.42 8.22 -3.79
CA GLN A 195 -9.27 7.40 -4.16
C GLN A 195 -8.51 7.91 -5.38
N THR A 196 -9.11 8.79 -6.19
CA THR A 196 -8.36 9.60 -7.17
C THR A 196 -7.33 10.52 -6.50
N THR A 197 -7.55 10.93 -5.25
CA THR A 197 -6.58 11.75 -4.49
C THR A 197 -5.43 10.94 -3.89
N TRP A 198 -5.55 9.61 -3.85
CA TRP A 198 -4.52 8.73 -3.30
C TRP A 198 -3.40 8.53 -4.31
N VAL A 199 -2.22 8.15 -3.85
CA VAL A 199 -1.03 7.98 -4.68
C VAL A 199 -0.58 6.54 -4.57
N VAL A 200 -0.40 5.87 -5.70
CA VAL A 200 0.37 4.61 -5.77
C VAL A 200 1.62 4.87 -6.60
N ASN A 201 2.80 4.78 -5.97
CA ASN A 201 4.04 5.24 -6.57
C ASN A 201 4.63 4.29 -7.62
N ASP A 202 4.31 3.00 -7.53
CA ASP A 202 4.78 1.98 -8.46
C ASP A 202 3.70 1.71 -9.51
N GLU A 203 4.01 1.99 -10.79
CA GLU A 203 3.06 1.85 -11.91
C GLU A 203 2.53 0.43 -12.05
N GLN A 204 3.38 -0.58 -11.80
CA GLN A 204 2.95 -1.97 -11.85
C GLN A 204 1.97 -2.30 -10.73
N LEU A 205 2.24 -1.90 -9.48
CA LEU A 205 1.30 -2.05 -8.37
C LEU A 205 -0.01 -1.30 -8.63
N GLN A 206 0.06 -0.09 -9.21
CA GLN A 206 -1.12 0.70 -9.57
C GLN A 206 -1.98 -0.05 -10.59
N SER A 207 -1.35 -0.58 -11.65
CA SER A 207 -2.03 -1.39 -12.65
C SER A 207 -2.61 -2.68 -12.05
N GLU A 208 -1.86 -3.38 -11.20
CA GLU A 208 -2.32 -4.60 -10.51
C GLU A 208 -3.57 -4.31 -9.66
N LEU A 209 -3.60 -3.17 -8.95
CA LEU A 209 -4.77 -2.73 -8.18
C LEU A 209 -5.96 -2.47 -9.10
N ARG A 210 -5.82 -1.65 -10.14
CA ARG A 210 -6.91 -1.31 -11.07
C ARG A 210 -7.49 -2.56 -11.74
N VAL A 211 -6.63 -3.38 -12.34
CA VAL A 211 -7.04 -4.64 -13.01
C VAL A 211 -7.78 -5.56 -12.03
N SER A 212 -7.28 -5.71 -10.81
CA SER A 212 -7.92 -6.58 -9.82
C SER A 212 -9.31 -6.10 -9.38
N ILE A 213 -9.55 -4.79 -9.38
CA ILE A 213 -10.86 -4.19 -9.08
C ILE A 213 -11.80 -4.40 -10.25
N THR A 214 -11.36 -4.06 -11.47
CA THR A 214 -12.13 -4.24 -12.71
C THR A 214 -12.57 -5.69 -12.88
N ALA A 215 -11.66 -6.65 -12.64
CA ALA A 215 -11.91 -8.08 -12.77
C ALA A 215 -13.03 -8.61 -11.86
N VAL A 216 -13.34 -7.92 -10.74
CA VAL A 216 -14.45 -8.31 -9.85
C VAL A 216 -15.69 -7.43 -10.04
N MET A 217 -15.51 -6.13 -10.24
CA MET A 217 -16.60 -5.17 -10.32
C MET A 217 -17.39 -5.27 -11.62
N ILE A 218 -16.71 -5.38 -12.76
CA ILE A 218 -17.37 -5.37 -14.07
C ILE A 218 -18.25 -6.59 -14.28
N PRO A 219 -17.79 -7.84 -14.00
CA PRO A 219 -18.65 -9.00 -14.12
C PRO A 219 -19.86 -8.95 -13.18
N ALA A 220 -19.66 -8.51 -11.93
CA ALA A 220 -20.74 -8.40 -10.96
C ALA A 220 -21.79 -7.35 -11.39
N TYR A 221 -21.34 -6.19 -11.88
CA TYR A 221 -22.22 -5.12 -12.34
C TYR A 221 -23.01 -5.53 -13.58
N ARG A 222 -22.34 -6.14 -14.58
CA ARG A 222 -22.99 -6.67 -15.79
C ARG A 222 -24.04 -7.72 -15.45
N ALA A 223 -23.73 -8.66 -14.56
CA ALA A 223 -24.68 -9.69 -14.14
C ALA A 223 -25.90 -9.08 -13.42
N PHE A 224 -25.69 -8.11 -12.53
CA PHE A 224 -26.76 -7.40 -11.84
C PHE A 224 -27.65 -6.64 -12.83
N MET A 225 -27.05 -5.91 -13.76
CA MET A 225 -27.75 -5.17 -14.82
C MET A 225 -28.57 -6.09 -15.72
N ALA A 226 -27.98 -7.19 -16.20
CA ALA A 226 -28.68 -8.15 -17.05
C ALA A 226 -29.90 -8.77 -16.35
N ARG A 227 -29.78 -9.07 -15.05
CA ARG A 227 -30.87 -9.69 -14.29
C ARG A 227 -31.96 -8.70 -13.90
N PHE A 228 -31.59 -7.49 -13.47
CA PHE A 228 -32.54 -6.58 -12.84
C PHE A 228 -32.91 -5.36 -13.67
N GLY A 229 -32.14 -5.03 -14.71
CA GLY A 229 -32.36 -3.86 -15.55
C GLY A 229 -33.75 -3.83 -16.19
N GLN A 230 -34.28 -4.98 -16.60
CA GLN A 230 -35.61 -5.12 -17.21
C GLN A 230 -36.77 -4.72 -16.28
N TYR A 231 -36.57 -4.66 -14.96
CA TYR A 231 -37.62 -4.28 -14.01
C TYR A 231 -37.69 -2.77 -13.76
N LEU A 232 -36.78 -2.00 -14.37
CA LEU A 232 -36.84 -0.56 -14.37
C LEU A 232 -37.73 -0.09 -15.52
N ASP A 233 -38.61 0.87 -15.25
CA ASP A 233 -39.53 1.38 -16.25
C ASP A 233 -38.73 2.12 -17.35
N PRO A 234 -38.87 1.77 -18.64
CA PRO A 234 -38.10 2.38 -19.72
C PRO A 234 -38.37 3.89 -19.86
N GLY A 235 -37.31 4.69 -20.01
CA GLY A 235 -37.39 6.11 -20.33
C GLY A 235 -36.52 6.99 -19.42
N ARG A 236 -36.74 8.31 -19.44
CA ARG A 236 -35.94 9.30 -18.68
C ARG A 236 -35.83 9.04 -17.17
N GLN A 237 -36.73 8.24 -16.59
CA GLN A 237 -36.64 7.87 -15.18
C GLN A 237 -35.62 6.74 -14.91
N THR A 238 -35.29 5.89 -15.89
CA THR A 238 -34.26 4.83 -15.74
C THR A 238 -32.88 5.43 -15.54
N GLU A 239 -32.54 6.45 -16.33
CA GLU A 239 -31.26 7.19 -16.29
C GLU A 239 -31.01 7.86 -14.92
N LYS A 240 -32.07 8.12 -14.16
CA LYS A 240 -31.97 8.66 -12.79
C LYS A 240 -31.38 7.64 -11.80
N TYR A 241 -31.51 6.35 -12.09
CA TYR A 241 -31.05 5.27 -11.21
C TYR A 241 -29.83 4.54 -11.78
N VAL A 242 -29.83 4.25 -13.08
CA VAL A 242 -28.69 3.65 -13.77
C VAL A 242 -27.80 4.78 -14.29
N LYS A 243 -26.86 5.21 -13.44
CA LYS A 243 -25.93 6.32 -13.74
C LYS A 243 -24.78 5.89 -14.65
N TYR A 244 -24.39 4.62 -14.59
CA TYR A 244 -23.17 4.09 -15.20
C TYR A 244 -23.47 2.92 -16.11
N GLN A 245 -22.79 2.88 -17.25
CA GLN A 245 -22.54 1.66 -18.00
C GLN A 245 -21.33 0.92 -17.43
N PRO A 246 -21.18 -0.39 -17.69
CA PRO A 246 -19.99 -1.13 -17.27
C PRO A 246 -18.68 -0.45 -17.71
N GLU A 247 -18.66 0.07 -18.93
CA GLU A 247 -17.50 0.75 -19.52
C GLU A 247 -17.18 2.05 -18.77
N ASP A 248 -18.19 2.82 -18.34
CA ASP A 248 -17.98 4.03 -17.52
C ASP A 248 -17.31 3.69 -16.17
N ILE A 249 -17.68 2.55 -15.56
CA ILE A 249 -17.09 2.11 -14.30
C ILE A 249 -15.62 1.74 -14.50
N GLU A 250 -15.30 1.06 -15.60
CA GLU A 250 -13.93 0.68 -15.96
C GLU A 250 -13.06 1.92 -16.18
N ASP A 251 -13.52 2.88 -16.98
CA ASP A 251 -12.82 4.15 -17.24
C ASP A 251 -12.58 4.96 -15.95
N LEU A 252 -13.51 4.91 -15.00
CA LEU A 252 -13.38 5.60 -13.71
C LEU A 252 -12.42 4.85 -12.76
N ILE A 253 -12.37 3.52 -12.80
CA ILE A 253 -11.37 2.73 -12.06
C ILE A 253 -9.96 3.04 -12.59
N ASP A 254 -9.82 3.25 -13.89
CA ASP A 254 -8.54 3.57 -14.53
C ASP A 254 -7.97 4.93 -14.13
N GLN A 255 -8.77 5.80 -13.52
CA GLN A 255 -8.33 7.11 -13.00
C GLN A 255 -7.89 7.07 -11.52
N LEU A 256 -8.06 5.93 -10.84
CA LEU A 256 -7.77 5.84 -9.41
C LEU A 256 -6.27 5.86 -9.13
N PHE A 257 -5.86 6.46 -8.01
CA PHE A 257 -4.48 6.47 -7.50
C PHE A 257 -3.42 7.29 -8.26
N ASP A 258 -3.83 8.16 -9.20
CA ASP A 258 -2.90 9.09 -9.86
C ASP A 258 -2.45 10.23 -8.94
N GLY A 259 -3.18 10.44 -7.84
CA GLY A 259 -3.01 11.58 -6.94
C GLY A 259 -3.54 12.87 -7.56
N ASN A 260 -3.51 13.95 -6.77
CA ASN A 260 -3.83 15.28 -7.28
C ASN A 260 -2.71 15.79 -8.21
N THR A 261 -2.72 15.38 -9.48
CA THR A 261 -1.85 15.92 -10.54
C THR A 261 -2.18 17.37 -10.89
N SER A 262 -3.30 17.90 -10.39
CA SER A 262 -3.83 19.25 -10.64
C SER A 262 -2.99 20.40 -10.07
N SER A 263 -1.97 20.14 -9.24
CA SER A 263 -1.03 21.17 -8.75
C SER A 263 0.34 21.15 -9.44
N ALA A 264 0.73 20.06 -10.12
CA ALA A 264 2.04 19.95 -10.79
C ALA A 264 2.03 20.51 -12.23
N SER A 265 0.91 20.39 -12.94
CA SER A 265 0.76 20.91 -14.30
C SER A 265 0.56 22.44 -14.34
N ALA A 266 -0.02 23.04 -13.29
CA ALA A 266 -0.17 24.50 -13.18
C ALA A 266 1.16 25.23 -12.86
N ALA A 267 2.09 24.58 -12.15
CA ALA A 267 3.40 25.15 -11.82
C ALA A 267 4.35 25.18 -13.02
N THR A 268 4.16 24.28 -13.99
CA THR A 268 4.99 24.21 -15.20
C THR A 268 4.52 25.20 -16.27
N ALA A 269 3.22 25.51 -16.31
CA ALA A 269 2.66 26.52 -17.21
C ALA A 269 3.01 27.97 -16.81
N LYS A 270 3.15 28.25 -15.50
CA LYS A 270 3.49 29.60 -14.99
C LYS A 270 4.98 29.97 -15.05
N ARG A 271 5.86 29.04 -15.45
CA ARG A 271 7.31 29.29 -15.62
C ARG A 271 7.73 29.51 -17.08
N ARG A 272 6.77 29.52 -18.01
CA ARG A 272 7.00 29.67 -19.46
C ARG A 272 6.27 30.86 -20.10
N THR A 273 5.87 31.84 -19.31
CA THR A 273 5.37 33.15 -19.77
C THR A 273 6.19 34.25 -19.15
#